data_AF-A0A2V5VET1-F1
#
_entry.id   AF-A0A2V5VET1-F1
#
_cell.length_a   1.000
_cell.length_b   1.000
_cell.length_c   1.000
_cell.angle_alpha   90.00
_cell.angle_beta   90.00
_cell.angle_gamma   90.00
#
_symmetry.space_group_name_H-M   'P 1'
#
loop_
_entity.id
_entity.type
_entity.pdbx_description
1 polymer ?
#
loop_
_entity_poly.entity_id
_entity_poly.type
_entity_poly.pdbx_seq_one_letter_code
_entity_poly.pdbx_strand_id
1 'polypeptide(L)'
;KVIVDCEHYRSMREDRIVQRVRELADRVRITGRSLQLEPMNSYERRLVHNAFKDDPDVATWSPSDSARIKQITLLKRQRKKEAAHKG
;
A
#
# COMPACT_ATOMS: atom_id res chain seq x y z
N LYS A 1 -35.88 0.56 1.67
CA LYS A 1 -34.79 0.88 0.73
C LYS A 1 -33.54 0.20 1.24
N VAL A 2 -33.23 -0.99 0.72
CA VAL A 2 -32.19 -1.87 1.27
C VAL A 2 -30.85 -1.45 0.69
N ILE A 3 -30.04 -0.76 1.49
CA ILE A 3 -28.65 -0.34 1.18
C ILE A 3 -27.65 -1.24 1.94
N VAL A 4 -28.12 -2.28 2.64
CA VAL A 4 -27.34 -2.93 3.70
C VAL A 4 -26.55 -4.19 3.25
N ASP A 5 -26.83 -4.80 2.10
CA ASP A 5 -26.18 -6.07 1.73
C ASP A 5 -25.02 -5.96 0.72
N CYS A 6 -24.84 -4.82 0.04
CA CYS A 6 -23.75 -4.67 -0.94
C CYS A 6 -22.44 -4.08 -0.37
N GLU A 7 -22.48 -3.37 0.76
CA GLU A 7 -21.27 -2.81 1.38
C GLU A 7 -20.47 -3.86 2.18
N HIS A 8 -21.13 -4.82 2.85
CA HIS A 8 -20.43 -5.87 3.62
C HIS A 8 -19.75 -6.96 2.74
N TYR A 9 -20.29 -7.27 1.56
CA TYR A 9 -19.67 -8.27 0.67
C TYR A 9 -18.55 -7.69 -0.21
N ARG A 10 -18.63 -6.40 -0.59
CA ARG A 10 -17.50 -5.71 -1.22
C ARG A 10 -16.35 -5.51 -0.21
N SER A 11 -16.65 -5.33 1.09
CA SER A 11 -15.61 -5.09 2.10
C SER A 11 -14.70 -6.29 2.36
N MET A 12 -15.20 -7.53 2.49
CA MET A 12 -14.35 -8.66 2.96
C MET A 12 -13.16 -8.97 2.07
N ARG A 13 -13.30 -8.84 0.74
CA ARG A 13 -12.16 -9.06 -0.18
C ARG A 13 -11.17 -7.90 -0.11
N GLU A 14 -11.68 -6.68 -0.04
CA GLU A 14 -10.88 -5.46 0.08
C GLU A 14 -10.10 -5.46 1.39
N ASP A 15 -10.76 -5.81 2.50
CA ASP A 15 -10.18 -5.94 3.83
C ASP A 15 -9.08 -6.99 3.84
N ARG A 16 -9.30 -8.16 3.22
CA ARG A 16 -8.27 -9.21 3.08
C ARG A 16 -7.06 -8.72 2.30
N ILE A 17 -7.28 -7.99 1.21
CA ILE A 17 -6.19 -7.40 0.41
C ILE A 17 -5.39 -6.43 1.27
N VAL A 18 -6.05 -5.46 1.92
CA VAL A 18 -5.39 -4.45 2.75
C VAL A 18 -4.67 -5.11 3.93
N GLN A 19 -5.29 -6.07 4.60
CA GLN A 19 -4.69 -6.81 5.70
C GLN A 19 -3.42 -7.53 5.25
N ARG A 20 -3.47 -8.26 4.13
CA ARG A 20 -2.30 -8.94 3.59
C ARG A 20 -1.17 -7.97 3.27
N VAL A 21 -1.49 -6.81 2.69
CA VAL A 21 -0.48 -5.80 2.37
C VAL A 21 0.10 -5.16 3.63
N ARG A 22 -0.68 -4.99 4.71
CA ARG A 22 -0.19 -4.51 6.02
C ARG A 22 0.84 -5.47 6.64
N GLU A 23 0.59 -6.78 6.60
CA GLU A 23 1.55 -7.80 7.07
C GLU A 23 2.88 -7.73 6.31
N LEU A 24 2.82 -7.49 4.99
CA LEU A 24 4.02 -7.33 4.17
C LEU A 24 4.72 -6.00 4.45
N ALA A 25 3.96 -4.94 4.70
CA ALA A 25 4.49 -3.64 5.08
C ALA A 25 5.24 -3.70 6.42
N ASP A 26 4.80 -4.50 7.40
CA ASP A 26 5.53 -4.71 8.65
C ASP A 26 6.93 -5.27 8.40
N ARG A 27 7.07 -6.20 7.45
CA ARG A 27 8.38 -6.72 7.04
C ARG A 27 9.26 -5.63 6.43
N VAL A 28 8.69 -4.73 5.63
CA VAL A 28 9.41 -3.58 5.07
C VAL A 28 9.82 -2.60 6.18
N ARG A 29 8.97 -2.35 7.19
CA ARG A 29 9.30 -1.50 8.35
C ARG A 29 10.51 -2.04 9.11
N ILE A 30 10.49 -3.33 9.41
CA ILE A 30 11.53 -4.03 10.19
C ILE A 30 12.83 -4.14 9.39
N THR A 31 12.76 -4.66 8.17
CA THR A 31 13.97 -4.97 7.38
C THR A 31 14.54 -3.77 6.64
N GLY A 32 13.72 -2.75 6.37
CA GLY A 32 14.06 -1.63 5.50
C GLY A 32 14.18 -2.00 4.02
N ARG A 33 14.00 -3.26 3.64
CA ARG A 33 14.07 -3.71 2.25
C ARG A 33 12.73 -3.52 1.57
N SER A 34 12.75 -3.00 0.35
CA SER A 34 11.56 -2.88 -0.49
C SER A 34 10.98 -4.25 -0.83
N LEU A 35 9.66 -4.32 -0.99
CA LEU A 35 8.96 -5.55 -1.36
C LEU A 35 8.01 -5.29 -2.53
N GLN A 36 8.12 -6.08 -3.60
CA GLN A 36 7.17 -6.06 -4.70
C GLN A 36 6.00 -6.98 -4.39
N LEU A 37 4.78 -6.45 -4.53
CA LEU A 37 3.54 -7.19 -4.39
C LEU A 37 3.22 -7.94 -5.68
N GLU A 38 2.28 -8.87 -5.58
CA GLU A 38 1.66 -9.49 -6.75
C GLU A 38 1.01 -8.42 -7.65
N PRO A 39 0.96 -8.64 -8.98
CA PRO A 39 0.30 -7.70 -9.88
C PRO A 39 -1.19 -7.56 -9.56
N MET A 40 -1.67 -6.33 -9.49
CA MET A 40 -3.03 -5.96 -9.10
C MET A 40 -3.72 -5.15 -10.18
N ASN A 41 -5.05 -5.23 -10.24
CA ASN A 41 -5.83 -4.37 -11.12
C ASN A 41 -5.90 -2.93 -10.58
N SER A 42 -6.36 -1.98 -11.41
CA SER A 42 -6.42 -0.56 -11.03
C SER A 42 -7.24 -0.26 -9.77
N TYR A 43 -8.30 -1.04 -9.49
CA TYR A 43 -9.13 -0.86 -8.30
C TYR A 43 -8.38 -1.27 -7.03
N GLU A 44 -7.77 -2.46 -7.05
CA GLU A 44 -6.98 -2.98 -5.94
C GLU A 44 -5.75 -2.11 -5.66
N ARG A 45 -5.10 -1.60 -6.71
CA ARG A 45 -3.99 -0.66 -6.54
C ARG A 45 -4.43 0.61 -5.84
N ARG A 46 -5.59 1.17 -6.22
CA ARG A 46 -6.16 2.35 -5.55
C ARG A 46 -6.45 2.07 -4.08
N LEU A 47 -6.99 0.89 -3.76
CA LEU A 47 -7.25 0.48 -2.37
C LEU A 47 -5.95 0.46 -1.56
N VAL A 48 -4.89 -0.15 -2.08
CA VAL A 48 -3.58 -0.19 -1.42
C VAL A 48 -2.98 1.22 -1.30
N HIS A 49 -2.96 2.01 -2.37
CA HIS A 49 -2.43 3.38 -2.32
C HIS A 49 -3.15 4.24 -1.28
N ASN A 50 -4.47 4.13 -1.17
CA ASN A 50 -5.25 4.84 -0.17
C ASN A 50 -4.93 4.36 1.26
N ALA A 51 -4.78 3.04 1.46
CA ALA A 51 -4.50 2.46 2.78
C ALA A 51 -3.15 2.92 3.37
N PHE A 52 -2.18 3.30 2.54
CA PHE A 52 -0.84 3.73 2.95
C PHE A 52 -0.54 5.22 2.69
N LYS A 53 -1.53 6.00 2.24
CA LYS A 53 -1.36 7.43 1.92
C LYS A 53 -0.76 8.21 3.08
N ASP A 54 -1.31 7.98 4.28
CA ASP A 54 -0.96 8.67 5.52
C ASP A 54 -0.07 7.82 6.45
N ASP A 55 0.42 6.67 5.97
CA ASP A 55 1.34 5.84 6.74
C ASP A 55 2.70 6.54 6.90
N PRO A 56 3.23 6.69 8.14
CA PRO A 56 4.45 7.45 8.38
C PRO A 56 5.73 6.68 8.03
N ASP A 57 5.69 5.35 7.95
CA ASP A 57 6.88 4.50 7.84
C ASP A 57 6.97 3.80 6.48
N VAL A 58 5.86 3.64 5.76
CA VAL A 58 5.80 2.92 4.48
C VAL A 58 5.15 3.78 3.40
N ALA A 59 5.68 3.70 2.19
CA ALA A 59 5.13 4.30 0.99
C ALA A 59 4.87 3.19 -0.04
N THR A 60 3.90 3.45 -0.92
CA THR A 60 3.55 2.58 -2.04
C THR A 60 3.90 3.26 -3.35
N TRP A 61 4.45 2.52 -4.30
CA TRP A 61 4.75 3.03 -5.64
C TRP A 61 4.27 2.04 -6.71
N SER A 62 3.74 2.53 -7.83
CA SER A 62 3.49 1.71 -9.03
C SER A 62 3.84 2.52 -10.29
N PRO A 63 4.27 1.87 -11.39
CA PRO A 63 4.59 2.57 -12.64
C PRO A 63 3.37 3.28 -13.26
N SER A 64 3.62 4.42 -13.93
CA SER A 64 2.60 5.26 -14.57
C SER A 64 2.19 4.83 -15.99
N ASP A 65 2.59 3.65 -16.46
CA ASP A 65 2.31 3.16 -17.83
C ASP A 65 0.80 2.93 -18.15
N SER A 66 0.48 2.38 -19.32
CA SER A 66 -0.91 2.09 -19.74
C SER A 66 -1.41 0.68 -19.38
N ALA A 67 -0.64 -0.13 -18.64
CA ALA A 67 -1.01 -1.51 -18.35
C ALA A 67 -2.18 -1.62 -17.34
N ARG A 68 -3.10 -2.56 -17.59
CA ARG A 68 -4.27 -2.79 -16.72
C ARG A 68 -3.92 -3.47 -15.40
N ILE A 69 -2.89 -4.32 -15.41
CA ILE A 69 -2.41 -5.07 -14.26
C ILE A 69 -0.99 -4.57 -13.98
N LYS A 70 -0.74 -4.08 -12.76
CA LYS A 70 0.58 -3.57 -12.38
C LYS A 70 0.96 -4.02 -10.99
N GLN A 71 2.26 -4.17 -10.77
CA GLN A 71 2.81 -4.40 -9.45
C GLN A 71 2.86 -3.10 -8.65
N ILE A 72 2.66 -3.24 -7.34
CA ILE A 72 2.96 -2.19 -6.36
C ILE A 72 4.22 -2.59 -5.62
N THR A 73 5.12 -1.63 -5.43
CA THR A 73 6.28 -1.77 -4.55
C THR A 73 6.00 -1.07 -3.24
N LEU A 74 6.16 -1.79 -2.13
CA LEU A 74 6.23 -1.24 -0.78
C LEU A 74 7.66 -0.80 -0.48
N LEU A 75 7.80 0.42 0.01
CA LEU A 75 9.07 1.07 0.29
C LEU A 75 9.04 1.61 1.72
N LYS A 76 10.13 1.48 2.48
CA LYS A 76 10.26 2.19 3.75
C LYS A 76 10.40 3.69 3.45
N ARG A 77 9.57 4.53 4.07
CA ARG A 77 9.75 5.98 4.00
C ARG A 77 11.09 6.32 4.61
N GLN A 78 11.95 6.96 3.82
CA GLN A 78 13.12 7.58 4.40
C GLN A 78 12.62 8.74 5.24
N ARG A 79 12.75 8.65 6.57
CA ARG A 79 12.71 9.84 7.39
C ARG A 79 13.78 10.76 6.80
N LYS A 80 13.39 11.95 6.33
CA LYS A 80 14.37 13.00 6.05
C LYS A 80 15.27 13.04 7.28
N LYS A 81 16.55 12.71 7.13
CA LYS A 81 17.56 13.09 8.12
C LYS A 81 17.56 14.62 8.09
N GLU A 82 16.71 15.24 8.90
CA GLU A 82 16.79 16.66 9.13
C GLU A 82 18.11 16.92 9.86
N ALA A 83 19.02 17.58 9.14
CA ALA A 83 19.98 18.55 9.67
C ALA A 83 20.95 18.13 10.80
N ALA A 84 21.62 16.97 10.70
CA ALA A 84 22.72 16.61 11.63
C ALA A 84 24.13 16.78 11.03
N HIS A 85 24.35 17.80 10.19
CA HIS A 85 25.71 18.18 9.75
C HIS A 85 25.92 19.68 9.52
N LYS A 86 25.31 20.52 10.36
CA LYS A 86 25.80 21.88 10.60
C LYS A 86 25.98 22.06 12.10
N GLY A 87 27.24 22.14 12.50
CA GLY A 87 27.74 22.22 13.86
C GLY A 87 29.19 21.76 13.86
#